data_AF-A0A1C6Z197-F1
#
_entry.id   AF-A0A1C6Z197-F1
#
_cell.length_a   1.000
_cell.length_b   1.000
_cell.length_c   1.000
_cell.angle_alpha   90.00
_cell.angle_beta   90.00
_cell.angle_gamma   90.00
#
_symmetry.space_group_name_H-M   'P 1'
#
loop_
_entity.id
_entity.type
_entity.pdbx_description
1 polymer ?
#
loop_
_entity_poly.entity_id
_entity_poly.type
_entity_poly.pdbx_seq_one_letter_code
_entity_poly.pdbx_strand_id
1 'polypeptide(L)'
;MLIPILLTWASLFLSSKLGKDEFREGEVVSVEHANNSFLPSYLGYFFVALSITSWSALFFVYIVLFIFTFMSQALYFNPLFLLFRYEFYNIKNKSGASIFLISRHKYKTPKDIKIPVAFRINNYTFIERKE
;
A
#
# COMPACT_ATOMS: atom_id res chain seq x y z
N MET A 1 -21.89 2.89 3.70
CA MET A 1 -20.61 2.51 4.36
C MET A 1 -19.96 1.24 3.80
N LEU A 2 -20.68 0.34 3.10
CA LEU A 2 -20.08 -0.89 2.55
C LEU A 2 -19.29 -0.70 1.24
N ILE A 3 -19.58 0.37 0.49
CA ILE A 3 -18.97 0.63 -0.82
C ILE A 3 -17.42 0.63 -0.75
N PRO A 4 -16.75 1.35 0.17
CA PRO A 4 -15.29 1.33 0.24
C PRO A 4 -14.71 -0.05 0.56
N ILE A 5 -15.41 -0.84 1.38
CA ILE A 5 -15.00 -2.20 1.74
C ILE A 5 -15.10 -3.12 0.53
N LEU A 6 -16.21 -3.04 -0.22
CA LEU A 6 -16.42 -3.82 -1.45
C LEU A 6 -15.40 -3.44 -2.54
N LEU A 7 -15.12 -2.14 -2.73
CA LEU A 7 -14.10 -1.68 -3.66
C LEU A 7 -12.70 -2.14 -3.25
N THR A 8 -12.40 -2.15 -1.96
CA THR A 8 -11.13 -2.67 -1.43
C THR A 8 -11.02 -4.18 -1.63
N TRP A 9 -12.10 -4.92 -1.41
CA TRP A 9 -12.13 -6.35 -1.69
C TRP A 9 -11.95 -6.64 -3.18
N ALA A 10 -12.61 -5.88 -4.05
CA ALA A 10 -12.47 -5.98 -5.50
C ALA A 10 -11.05 -5.64 -5.96
N SER A 11 -10.42 -4.59 -5.42
CA SER A 11 -9.04 -4.23 -5.76
C SER A 11 -8.04 -5.29 -5.32
N LEU A 12 -8.23 -5.86 -4.13
CA LEU A 12 -7.50 -7.03 -3.68
C LEU A 12 -7.72 -8.18 -4.67
N PHE A 13 -8.96 -8.53 -5.02
CA PHE A 13 -9.22 -9.62 -5.97
C PHE A 13 -8.48 -9.41 -7.30
N LEU A 14 -8.56 -8.21 -7.87
CA LEU A 14 -7.87 -7.82 -9.11
C LEU A 14 -6.34 -7.83 -8.98
N SER A 15 -5.79 -7.63 -7.79
CA SER A 15 -4.33 -7.65 -7.58
C SER A 15 -3.69 -9.00 -7.91
N SER A 16 -4.47 -10.09 -7.90
CA SER A 16 -4.01 -11.42 -8.35
C SER A 16 -3.69 -11.51 -9.84
N LYS A 17 -4.12 -10.52 -10.64
CA LYS A 17 -3.89 -10.46 -12.08
C LYS A 17 -2.71 -9.56 -12.46
N LEU A 18 -2.02 -8.98 -11.48
CA LEU A 18 -0.86 -8.13 -11.70
C LEU A 18 0.39 -8.94 -12.02
N GLY A 19 1.44 -8.26 -12.48
CA GLY A 19 2.76 -8.86 -12.67
C GLY A 19 3.29 -9.48 -11.38
N LYS A 20 4.08 -10.54 -11.49
CA LYS A 20 4.63 -11.29 -10.36
C LYS A 20 6.13 -11.05 -10.25
N ASP A 21 6.60 -10.84 -9.03
CA ASP A 21 8.01 -10.83 -8.64
C ASP A 21 8.23 -11.79 -7.46
N GLU A 22 9.49 -12.10 -7.19
CA GLU A 22 9.92 -12.89 -6.05
C GLU A 22 10.87 -12.08 -5.17
N PHE A 23 10.88 -12.37 -3.86
CA PHE A 23 11.86 -11.87 -2.91
C PHE A 23 12.64 -13.06 -2.35
N ARG A 24 13.90 -13.19 -2.75
CA ARG A 24 14.74 -14.33 -2.37
C ARG A 24 15.34 -14.12 -0.98
N GLU A 25 15.66 -15.24 -0.34
CA GLU A 25 16.29 -15.23 0.96
C GLU A 25 17.62 -14.45 0.92
N GLY A 26 17.76 -13.51 1.85
CA GLY A 26 18.94 -12.65 1.94
C GLY A 26 18.99 -11.51 0.93
N GLU A 27 17.97 -11.27 0.10
CA GLU A 27 17.88 -10.03 -0.71
C GLU A 27 17.46 -8.83 0.12
N VAL A 28 16.67 -9.05 1.18
CA VAL A 28 16.20 -8.03 2.10
C VAL A 28 17.20 -7.84 3.24
N VAL A 29 17.63 -6.60 3.45
CA VAL A 29 18.61 -6.23 4.48
C VAL A 29 17.96 -5.59 5.72
N SER A 30 16.80 -4.96 5.56
CA SER A 30 16.03 -4.41 6.68
C SER A 30 14.53 -4.52 6.43
N VAL A 31 13.76 -4.64 7.51
CA VAL A 31 12.30 -4.63 7.51
C VAL A 31 11.82 -3.72 8.64
N GLU A 32 10.94 -2.80 8.33
CA GLU A 32 10.36 -1.85 9.27
C GLU A 32 8.84 -1.80 9.09
N HIS A 33 8.08 -1.75 10.19
CA HIS A 33 6.63 -1.53 10.10
C HIS A 33 6.32 -0.13 9.60
N ALA A 34 5.44 -0.04 8.60
CA ALA A 34 5.09 1.24 7.97
C ALA A 34 3.73 1.80 8.41
N ASN A 35 2.96 1.09 9.25
CA ASN A 35 1.59 1.47 9.63
C ASN A 35 1.48 2.89 10.23
N ASN A 36 2.47 3.31 11.01
CA ASN A 36 2.41 4.58 11.73
C ASN A 36 2.75 5.79 10.84
N SER A 37 3.41 5.59 9.71
CA SER A 37 3.86 6.67 8.84
C SER A 37 2.70 7.38 8.10
N PHE A 38 1.52 6.74 8.01
CA PHE A 38 0.43 7.23 7.16
C PHE A 38 -0.74 7.86 7.92
N LEU A 39 -0.85 7.64 9.24
CA LEU A 39 -1.94 8.18 10.05
C LEU A 39 -2.09 9.72 9.93
N PRO A 40 -1.01 10.52 9.98
CA PRO A 40 -1.13 11.98 9.80
C PRO A 40 -1.69 12.37 8.44
N SER A 41 -1.31 11.65 7.38
CA SER A 41 -1.81 11.91 6.02
C SER A 41 -3.31 11.68 5.91
N TYR A 42 -3.83 10.59 6.48
CA TYR A 42 -5.28 10.34 6.48
C TYR A 42 -6.06 11.36 7.30
N LEU A 43 -5.55 11.75 8.47
CA LEU A 43 -6.17 12.83 9.26
C LEU A 43 -6.23 14.13 8.45
N GLY A 44 -5.15 14.46 7.72
CA GLY A 44 -5.14 15.58 6.79
C GLY A 44 -6.24 15.49 5.74
N TYR A 45 -6.40 14.33 5.07
CA TYR A 45 -7.46 14.14 4.07
C TYR A 45 -8.86 14.26 4.67
N PHE A 46 -9.10 13.72 5.87
CA PHE A 46 -10.39 13.85 6.55
C PHE A 46 -10.69 15.32 6.88
N PHE A 47 -9.73 16.07 7.42
CA PHE A 47 -9.93 17.48 7.75
C PHE A 47 -10.15 18.35 6.50
N VAL A 48 -9.45 18.08 5.41
CA VAL A 48 -9.69 18.76 4.14
C VAL A 48 -11.08 18.45 3.61
N ALA A 49 -11.49 17.18 3.59
CA ALA A 49 -12.80 16.77 3.10
C ALA A 49 -13.95 17.35 3.94
N LEU A 50 -13.78 17.43 5.27
CA LEU A 50 -14.79 17.98 6.18
C LEU A 50 -14.85 19.52 6.19
N SER A 51 -13.77 20.20 5.80
CA SER A 51 -13.72 21.68 5.77
C SER A 51 -14.29 22.29 4.49
N ILE A 52 -14.38 21.51 3.41
CA ILE A 52 -14.94 21.98 2.13
C ILE A 52 -16.45 21.81 2.11
N THR A 53 -17.18 22.92 1.97
CA THR A 53 -18.65 22.93 1.88
C THR A 53 -19.19 22.82 0.46
N SER A 54 -18.37 23.17 -0.55
CA SER A 54 -18.76 23.17 -1.96
C SER A 54 -18.40 21.86 -2.66
N TRP A 55 -19.40 21.22 -3.27
CA TRP A 55 -19.21 20.01 -4.08
C TRP A 55 -18.25 20.21 -5.26
N SER A 56 -18.25 21.39 -5.89
CA SER A 56 -17.34 21.67 -7.02
C SER A 56 -15.89 21.77 -6.57
N ALA A 57 -15.64 22.44 -5.43
CA ALA A 57 -14.32 22.54 -4.84
C ALA A 57 -13.82 21.15 -4.37
N LEU A 58 -14.70 20.35 -3.78
CA LEU A 58 -14.37 18.99 -3.35
C LEU A 58 -13.94 18.11 -4.53
N PHE A 59 -14.69 18.15 -5.63
CA PHE A 59 -14.38 17.38 -6.84
C PHE A 59 -13.06 17.84 -7.48
N PHE A 60 -12.83 19.15 -7.55
CA PHE A 60 -11.57 19.69 -8.05
C PHE A 60 -10.37 19.21 -7.21
N VAL A 61 -10.44 19.34 -5.89
CA VAL A 61 -9.38 18.86 -4.98
C VAL A 61 -9.16 17.36 -5.14
N TYR A 62 -10.23 16.58 -5.25
CA TYR A 62 -10.15 15.13 -5.46
C TYR A 62 -9.43 14.78 -6.77
N ILE A 63 -9.75 15.45 -7.89
CA ILE A 63 -9.07 15.23 -9.17
C ILE A 63 -7.57 15.55 -9.05
N VAL A 64 -7.22 16.68 -8.44
CA VAL A 64 -5.83 17.09 -8.28
C VAL A 64 -5.07 16.05 -7.44
N LEU A 65 -5.65 15.61 -6.31
CA LEU A 65 -5.07 14.56 -5.48
C LEU A 65 -4.91 13.25 -6.25
N PHE A 66 -5.93 12.85 -7.03
CA PHE A 66 -5.88 11.63 -7.83
C PHE A 66 -4.74 11.68 -8.87
N ILE A 67 -4.64 12.76 -9.64
CA ILE A 67 -3.57 12.95 -10.63
C ILE A 67 -2.20 12.92 -9.94
N PHE A 68 -2.05 13.68 -8.84
CA PHE A 68 -0.80 13.74 -8.10
C PHE A 68 -0.38 12.37 -7.55
N THR A 69 -1.31 11.64 -6.92
CA THR A 69 -1.04 10.29 -6.40
C THR A 69 -0.71 9.32 -7.52
N PHE A 70 -1.43 9.38 -8.64
CA PHE A 70 -1.17 8.52 -9.79
C PHE A 70 0.21 8.79 -10.42
N MET A 71 0.57 10.06 -10.62
CA MET A 71 1.85 10.44 -11.23
C MET A 71 3.04 10.24 -10.29
N SER A 72 2.89 10.55 -9.01
CA SER A 72 3.99 10.44 -8.02
C SER A 72 4.42 9.01 -7.75
N GLN A 73 3.59 8.02 -8.13
CA GLN A 73 3.81 6.61 -7.77
C GLN A 73 4.03 6.44 -6.27
N ALA A 74 3.42 7.32 -5.46
CA ALA A 74 3.56 7.32 -4.01
C ALA A 74 3.17 5.97 -3.41
N LEU A 75 3.72 5.68 -2.23
CA LEU A 75 3.48 4.46 -1.48
C LEU A 75 1.96 4.23 -1.30
N TYR A 76 1.45 3.14 -1.83
CA TYR A 76 0.02 2.84 -1.79
C TYR A 76 -0.36 2.24 -0.43
N PHE A 77 -0.79 3.10 0.49
CA PHE A 77 -1.45 2.66 1.73
C PHE A 77 -2.98 2.71 1.54
N ASN A 78 -3.69 1.66 1.95
CA ASN A 78 -5.14 1.68 2.09
C ASN A 78 -5.48 1.11 3.48
N PRO A 79 -5.94 1.92 4.45
CA PRO A 79 -6.19 1.44 5.81
C PRO A 79 -7.21 0.31 5.87
N LEU A 80 -8.11 0.21 4.88
CA LEU A 80 -9.09 -0.87 4.80
C LEU A 80 -8.43 -2.24 4.60
N PHE A 81 -7.19 -2.31 4.08
CA PHE A 81 -6.43 -3.56 4.01
C PHE A 81 -6.17 -4.17 5.40
N LEU A 82 -6.12 -3.37 6.46
CA LEU A 82 -6.02 -3.85 7.85
C LEU A 82 -7.23 -4.72 8.22
N LEU A 83 -8.43 -4.40 7.72
CA LEU A 83 -9.64 -5.21 7.93
C LEU A 83 -9.50 -6.60 7.29
N PHE A 84 -8.68 -6.72 6.25
CA PHE A 84 -8.36 -7.97 5.57
C PHE A 84 -7.06 -8.62 6.09
N ARG A 85 -6.59 -8.19 7.26
CA ARG A 85 -5.39 -8.69 7.98
C ARG A 85 -4.06 -8.49 7.25
N TYR A 86 -3.99 -7.52 6.34
CA TYR A 86 -2.72 -7.11 5.77
C TYR A 86 -2.01 -6.13 6.71
N GLU A 87 -0.70 -6.24 6.78
CA GLU A 87 0.22 -5.31 7.42
C GLU A 87 1.15 -4.71 6.35
N PHE A 88 1.74 -3.57 6.69
CA PHE A 88 2.55 -2.78 5.77
C PHE A 88 3.98 -2.69 6.28
N TYR A 89 4.93 -2.94 5.38
CA TYR A 89 6.36 -2.97 5.70
C TYR A 89 7.14 -2.14 4.70
N ASN A 90 8.07 -1.33 5.19
CA ASN A 90 9.16 -0.79 4.40
C ASN A 90 10.31 -1.79 4.46
N ILE A 91 10.65 -2.37 3.32
CA ILE A 91 11.79 -3.28 3.19
C ILE A 91 12.90 -2.57 2.41
N LYS A 92 14.14 -2.74 2.83
CA LYS A 92 15.30 -2.33 2.02
C LYS A 92 15.96 -3.58 1.48
N ASN A 93 16.28 -3.56 0.18
CA ASN A 93 17.03 -4.64 -0.44
C ASN A 93 18.53 -4.34 -0.45
N LYS A 94 19.34 -5.33 -0.83
CA LYS A 94 20.80 -5.20 -0.98
C LYS A 94 21.24 -4.15 -2.00
N SER A 95 20.40 -3.84 -2.99
CA SER A 95 20.69 -2.77 -3.96
C SER A 95 20.40 -1.37 -3.43
N GLY A 96 19.94 -1.24 -2.17
CA GLY A 96 19.59 0.03 -1.54
C GLY A 96 18.21 0.57 -1.90
N ALA A 97 17.43 -0.16 -2.69
CA ALA A 97 16.06 0.22 -3.02
C ALA A 97 15.15 0.03 -1.79
N SER A 98 14.32 1.05 -1.53
CA SER A 98 13.27 0.99 -0.51
C SER A 98 11.97 0.57 -1.18
N ILE A 99 11.41 -0.55 -0.72
CA ILE A 99 10.23 -1.18 -1.28
C ILE A 99 9.14 -1.22 -0.21
N PHE A 100 7.91 -1.00 -0.64
CA PHE A 100 6.71 -1.12 0.15
C PHE A 100 6.09 -2.50 -0.03
N LEU A 101 6.06 -3.28 1.03
CA LEU A 101 5.51 -4.63 1.04
C LEU A 101 4.20 -4.66 1.85
N ILE A 102 3.16 -5.17 1.21
CA ILE A 102 1.85 -5.41 1.81
C ILE A 102 1.71 -6.92 1.99
N SER A 103 1.62 -7.41 3.23
CA SER A 103 1.56 -8.86 3.48
C SER A 103 0.62 -9.23 4.62
N ARG A 104 0.05 -10.43 4.57
CA ARG A 104 -0.66 -11.05 5.71
C ARG A 104 0.28 -11.77 6.69
N HIS A 105 1.53 -12.02 6.28
CA HIS A 105 2.55 -12.59 7.13
C HIS A 105 3.13 -11.51 8.04
N LYS A 106 3.45 -11.92 9.27
CA LYS A 106 4.02 -11.05 10.30
C LYS A 106 5.53 -11.16 10.28
N TYR A 107 6.18 -10.30 9.50
CA TYR A 107 7.63 -10.26 9.42
C TYR A 107 8.22 -9.47 10.59
N LYS A 108 9.22 -10.05 11.24
CA LYS A 108 9.98 -9.38 12.31
C LYS A 108 11.45 -9.19 11.94
N THR A 109 12.02 -10.12 11.19
CA THR A 109 13.41 -10.05 10.76
C THR A 109 13.52 -10.14 9.24
N PRO A 110 14.57 -9.54 8.63
CA PRO A 110 14.77 -9.61 7.19
C PRO A 110 14.95 -11.04 6.65
N LYS A 111 15.49 -11.94 7.49
CA LYS A 111 15.70 -13.35 7.14
C LYS A 111 14.39 -14.12 6.93
N ASP A 112 13.31 -13.65 7.57
CA ASP A 112 11.98 -14.26 7.44
C ASP A 112 11.33 -13.95 6.09
N ILE A 113 11.84 -12.95 5.35
CA ILE A 113 11.28 -12.52 4.07
C ILE A 113 11.83 -13.41 2.95
N LYS A 114 11.06 -14.45 2.64
CA LYS A 114 11.23 -15.31 1.46
C LYS A 114 9.87 -15.47 0.80
N ILE A 115 9.62 -14.63 -0.21
CA ILE A 115 8.30 -14.52 -0.84
C ILE A 115 8.42 -15.05 -2.27
N PRO A 116 7.88 -16.26 -2.57
CA PRO A 116 7.99 -16.83 -3.91
C PRO A 116 7.13 -16.06 -4.93
N VAL A 117 6.01 -15.47 -4.49
CA VAL A 117 5.10 -14.72 -5.36
C VAL A 117 4.61 -13.47 -4.64
N ALA A 118 5.05 -12.32 -5.13
CA ALA A 118 4.55 -11.01 -4.77
C ALA A 118 4.00 -10.32 -6.02
N PHE A 119 2.78 -9.79 -5.93
CA PHE A 119 2.14 -9.11 -7.05
C PHE A 119 2.55 -7.63 -7.07
N ARG A 120 3.06 -7.17 -8.21
CA ARG A 120 3.59 -5.81 -8.42
C ARG A 120 2.45 -4.84 -8.68
N ILE A 121 2.19 -3.94 -7.73
CA ILE A 121 1.24 -2.82 -7.90
C ILE A 121 1.91 -1.69 -8.67
N ASN A 122 3.15 -1.35 -8.30
CA ASN A 122 4.04 -0.49 -9.04
C ASN A 122 5.50 -0.91 -8.78
N ASN A 123 6.49 -0.18 -9.32
CA ASN A 123 7.91 -0.54 -9.19
C ASN A 123 8.44 -0.55 -7.75
N TYR A 124 7.74 0.07 -6.81
CA TYR A 124 8.14 0.19 -5.41
C TYR A 124 7.13 -0.43 -4.44
N THR A 125 6.02 -0.99 -4.92
CA THR A 125 4.92 -1.49 -4.06
C THR A 125 4.47 -2.86 -4.51
N PHE A 126 4.53 -3.80 -3.57
CA PHE A 126 4.24 -5.20 -3.78
C PHE A 126 3.23 -5.70 -2.76
N ILE A 127 2.35 -6.59 -3.21
CA ILE A 127 1.41 -7.28 -2.34
C ILE A 127 1.68 -8.78 -2.38
N GLU A 128 2.05 -9.33 -1.23
CA GLU A 128 2.18 -10.76 -1.04
C GLU A 128 0.80 -11.39 -0.94
N ARG A 129 0.62 -12.52 -1.63
CA ARG A 129 -0.56 -13.36 -1.46
C ARG A 129 -0.09 -14.80 -1.23
N LYS A 130 -0.77 -15.49 -0.32
CA LYS A 130 -0.68 -16.94 -0.27
C LYS A 130 -1.30 -17.47 -1.56
N GLU A 131 -0.63 -18.44 -2.18
CA GLU A 131 -1.29 -19.39 -3.08
C GLU A 131 -2.42 -20.12 -2.34
#